data_AF-A0A7W4E7N5-F1
#
_entry.id   AF-A0A7W4E7N5-F1
#
_cell.length_a   1.000
_cell.length_b   1.000
_cell.length_c   1.000
_cell.angle_alpha   90.00
_cell.angle_beta   90.00
_cell.angle_gamma   90.00
#
_symmetry.space_group_name_H-M   'P 1'
#
loop_
_entity.id
_entity.type
_entity.pdbx_description
1 polymer ?
#
loop_
_entity_poly.entity_id
_entity_poly.type
_entity_poly.pdbx_seq_one_letter_code
_entity_poly.pdbx_strand_id
1 'polypeptide(L)' 'MKKTDIAMIVLIAGFSVLVSYLVINSLVQGGFSEQTYEVKETSPISNEYVKPSSDIFNSEAINPTVQINIGQ' A
#
# COMPACT_ATOMS: atom_id res chain seq x y z
N MET A 1 -12.04 44.18 -36.25
CA MET A 1 -12.59 42.82 -36.46
C MET A 1 -14.09 42.94 -36.66
N LYS A 2 -14.63 42.35 -37.72
CA LYS A 2 -16.08 42.32 -37.93
C LYS A 2 -16.72 41.50 -36.82
N LYS A 3 -17.99 41.76 -36.49
CA LYS A 3 -18.71 40.97 -35.48
C LYS A 3 -18.68 39.47 -35.78
N THR A 4 -18.68 39.12 -37.06
CA THR A 4 -18.52 37.75 -37.57
C THR A 4 -17.16 37.16 -37.25
N ASP A 5 -16.07 37.92 -37.36
CA ASP A 5 -14.71 37.43 -37.07
C ASP A 5 -14.59 37.05 -35.58
N ILE A 6 -15.17 37.88 -34.71
CA ILE A 6 -15.19 37.63 -33.26
C ILE A 6 -16.03 36.39 -32.94
N ALA A 7 -17.21 36.25 -33.56
CA ALA A 7 -18.06 35.07 -33.39
C ALA A 7 -17.36 33.78 -33.83
N MET A 8 -16.61 33.84 -34.93
CA MET A 8 -15.87 32.71 -35.47
C MET A 8 -14.70 32.30 -34.56
N ILE A 9 -13.99 33.27 -33.98
CA ILE A 9 -12.93 33.02 -33.00
C ILE A 9 -13.50 32.32 -31.75
N VAL A 10 -14.63 32.82 -31.22
CA VAL A 10 -15.27 32.23 -30.03
C VAL A 10 -15.76 30.81 -30.31
N LEU A 11 -16.34 30.57 -31.49
CA LEU A 11 -16.77 29.25 -31.93
C LEU A 11 -15.60 28.26 -31.95
N ILE A 12 -14.50 28.63 -32.60
CA ILE A 12 -13.32 27.76 -32.72
C ILE A 12 -12.70 27.52 -31.34
N ALA A 13 -12.57 28.55 -30.51
CA ALA A 13 -12.03 28.42 -29.16
C ALA A 13 -12.89 27.48 -28.30
N GLY A 14 -14.21 27.65 -28.31
CA GLY A 14 -15.14 26.78 -27.59
C GLY A 14 -15.08 25.34 -28.07
N PHE A 15 -15.05 25.12 -29.39
CA PHE A 15 -14.95 23.78 -29.97
C PHE A 15 -13.63 23.10 -29.61
N SER A 16 -12.52 23.85 -29.62
CA SER A 16 -11.19 23.36 -29.22
C SER A 16 -11.17 22.84 -27.79
N VAL A 17 -11.76 23.60 -26.85
CA VAL A 17 -11.82 23.22 -25.44
C VAL A 17 -12.69 21.97 -25.25
N LEU A 18 -13.83 21.90 -25.93
CA LEU A 18 -14.73 20.77 -25.86
C LEU A 18 -14.07 19.48 -26.34
N VAL A 19 -13.40 19.52 -27.50
CA VAL A 19 -12.66 18.37 -28.04
C VAL A 19 -11.52 17.96 -27.10
N SER A 20 -10.76 18.92 -26.57
CA SER A 20 -9.65 18.64 -25.67
C SER A 20 -10.11 17.95 -24.38
N TYR A 21 -11.22 18.41 -23.81
CA TYR A 21 -11.81 17.79 -22.62
C TYR A 21 -12.19 16.33 -22.88
N LEU A 22 -12.86 16.03 -24.00
CA LEU A 22 -13.26 14.67 -24.34
C LEU A 22 -12.05 13.75 -24.56
N VAL A 23 -11.00 14.24 -25.24
CA VAL A 23 -9.77 13.47 -25.48
C VAL A 23 -9.05 13.17 -24.16
N ILE A 24 -8.83 14.19 -23.32
CA ILE A 24 -8.17 14.02 -22.03
C ILE A 24 -8.99 13.09 -21.13
N ASN A 25 -10.31 13.26 -21.07
CA ASN A 25 -11.18 12.39 -20.27
C ASN A 25 -11.17 10.94 -20.78
N SER A 26 -11.06 10.72 -22.10
CA SER A 26 -10.92 9.37 -22.66
C SER A 26 -9.58 8.71 -22.34
N LEU A 27 -8.49 9.48 -22.31
CA LEU A 27 -7.14 8.99 -22.01
C LEU A 27 -6.90 8.80 -20.51
N VAL A 28 -7.50 9.67 -19.69
CA VAL A 28 -7.29 9.76 -18.24
C VAL A 28 -8.48 9.15 -17.49
N GLN A 29 -9.23 8.23 -18.11
CA GLN A 29 -10.45 7.62 -17.56
C GLN A 29 -10.27 6.84 -16.24
N GLY A 30 -9.02 6.70 -15.76
CA GLY A 30 -8.66 6.15 -14.43
C GLY A 30 -7.93 7.12 -13.50
N GLY A 31 -7.89 8.42 -13.83
CA GLY A 31 -7.13 9.45 -13.11
C GLY A 31 -5.65 9.50 -13.53
N PHE A 32 -4.99 10.63 -13.28
CA PHE A 32 -3.53 10.64 -13.14
C PHE A 32 -3.25 9.91 -11.84
N SER A 33 -3.25 8.57 -11.90
CA SER A 33 -2.89 7.74 -10.74
C SER A 33 -1.59 8.30 -10.19
N GLU A 34 -1.59 8.68 -8.91
CA GLU A 34 -0.34 8.81 -8.17
C GLU A 34 0.45 7.53 -8.49
N GLN A 35 1.70 7.71 -8.94
CA GLN A 35 2.53 6.57 -9.33
C GLN A 35 2.56 5.62 -8.14
N THR A 36 1.85 4.51 -8.25
CA THR A 36 1.74 3.55 -7.17
C THR A 36 3.02 2.73 -7.24
N TYR A 37 3.96 3.02 -6.35
CA TYR A 37 5.19 2.27 -6.25
C TYR A 37 4.95 1.04 -5.40
N GLU A 38 5.37 -0.12 -5.90
CA GLU A 38 5.32 -1.36 -5.14
C GLU A 38 6.38 -1.30 -4.04
N VAL A 39 5.94 -1.11 -2.81
CA VAL A 39 6.81 -1.13 -1.63
C VAL A 39 6.78 -2.52 -1.01
N LYS A 40 7.90 -2.97 -0.45
CA LYS A 40 7.92 -4.18 0.36
C LYS A 40 7.11 -3.94 1.62
N GLU A 41 5.94 -4.56 1.71
CA GLU A 41 5.18 -4.64 2.95
C GLU A 41 5.77 -5.73 3.86
N THR A 42 5.99 -5.39 5.13
CA THR A 42 6.38 -6.37 6.15
C THR A 42 5.15 -7.11 6.63
N SER A 43 5.23 -8.43 6.73
CA SER A 43 4.16 -9.22 7.33
C SER A 43 4.00 -8.86 8.82
N PRO A 44 2.76 -8.74 9.32
CA PRO A 44 2.52 -8.48 10.74
C PRO A 44 3.13 -9.60 11.59
N ILE A 45 3.79 -9.21 12.68
CA ILE A 45 4.28 -10.18 13.68
C ILE A 45 3.05 -10.81 14.32
N SER A 46 2.94 -12.14 14.25
CA SER A 46 1.84 -12.88 14.89
C SER A 46 1.88 -12.65 16.40
N ASN A 47 0.73 -12.30 16.98
CA ASN A 47 0.52 -12.21 18.43
C ASN A 47 0.14 -13.58 19.03
N GLU A 48 0.28 -14.66 18.27
CA GLU A 48 -0.02 -16.01 18.74
C GLU A 48 1.09 -16.49 19.68
N TYR A 49 0.78 -16.49 20.97
CA TYR A 49 1.63 -17.08 21.98
C TYR A 49 1.35 -18.58 22.08
N VAL A 50 2.30 -19.40 21.68
CA VAL A 50 2.21 -20.86 21.88
C VAL A 50 2.57 -21.15 23.33
N LYS A 51 1.67 -21.83 24.05
CA LYS A 51 1.93 -22.27 25.42
C LYS A 51 3.11 -23.26 25.42
N PRO A 52 4.08 -23.14 26.34
CA PRO A 52 5.16 -24.11 26.46
C PRO A 52 4.62 -25.51 26.69
N SER A 53 5.27 -26.53 26.12
CA SER A 53 4.88 -27.92 26.32
C SER A 53 4.95 -28.29 27.80
N SER A 54 3.87 -28.83 28.34
CA SER A 54 3.82 -29.36 29.71
C SER A 54 4.78 -30.52 29.93
N ASP A 55 5.16 -31.23 28.86
CA ASP A 55 6.06 -32.37 28.96
C ASP A 55 7.49 -31.92 29.32
N ILE A 56 7.83 -30.67 29.01
CA ILE A 56 9.14 -30.06 29.28
C ILE A 56 9.05 -29.09 30.46
N PHE A 57 7.99 -28.28 30.52
CA PHE A 57 7.79 -27.26 31.54
C PHE A 57 6.80 -27.75 32.61
N ASN A 58 7.23 -28.70 33.43
CA ASN A 58 6.47 -29.24 34.57
C ASN A 58 7.26 -29.15 35.89
N SER A 59 6.59 -29.44 37.00
CA SER A 59 7.18 -29.43 38.35
C SER A 59 8.25 -30.48 38.57
N GLU A 60 8.19 -31.58 37.81
CA GLU A 60 9.13 -32.70 37.91
C GLU A 60 10.35 -32.52 37.01
N ALA A 61 10.42 -31.43 36.23
CA ALA A 61 11.53 -31.15 35.33
C ALA A 61 12.81 -30.84 36.11
N ILE A 62 13.92 -31.49 35.74
CA ILE A 62 15.24 -31.24 36.34
C ILE A 62 15.70 -29.84 35.92
N ASN A 63 15.94 -28.96 36.90
CA ASN A 63 16.50 -27.64 36.64
C ASN A 63 17.99 -27.76 36.29
N PRO A 64 18.42 -27.49 35.04
CA PRO A 64 19.82 -27.62 34.64
C PRO A 64 20.72 -26.51 35.21
N THR A 65 20.16 -25.47 35.85
CA THR A 65 20.94 -24.37 36.43
C THR A 65 21.47 -24.67 37.83
N VAL A 66 21.20 -25.86 38.38
CA VAL A 66 21.72 -26.26 39.69
C VAL A 66 23.15 -26.76 39.57
N GLN A 67 24.00 -26.34 40.51
CA GLN A 67 25.40 -26.76 40.54
C GLN A 67 25.49 -28.23 40.97
N ILE A 68 25.93 -29.10 40.05
CA ILE A 68 26.18 -30.51 40.32
C ILE A 68 27.62 -30.72 40.81
N ASN A 69 27.78 -31.29 42.00
CA ASN A 69 29.08 -31.73 42.51
C ASN A 69 29.29 -33.21 42.15
N ILE A 70 30.33 -33.50 41.36
CA ILE A 70 30.69 -34.86 40.96
C ILE A 70 31.92 -35.29 41.78
N GLY A 71 31.77 -36.35 42.58
CA GLY A 71 32.85 -36.97 43.36
C GLY A 71 32.99 -36.41 44.78
N GLN A 72 32.51 -37.17 45.76
CA GLN A 72 33.03 -37.14 47.14
C GLN A 72 34.11 -38.21 47.26
#